data_AF-A0A7S0CJR8-F1
#
_entry.id   AF-A0A7S0CJR8-F1
#
_cell.length_a   1.000
_cell.length_b   1.000
_cell.length_c   1.000
_cell.angle_alpha   90.00
_cell.angle_beta   90.00
_cell.angle_gamma   90.00
#
_symmetry.space_group_name_H-M   'P 1'
#
loop_
_entity.id
_entity.type
_entity.pdbx_description
1 polymer ?
#
loop_
_entity_poly.entity_id
_entity_poly.type
_entity_poly.pdbx_seq_one_letter_code
_entity_poly.pdbx_strand_id
1 'polypeptide(L)'
;EDVKIQHPLYPETREMAIQMNSKVENRTLNVFRHAYAPGHRSTNYPKWRSNLKALHYPIKVQEYGYEPYIIGAMKDSKRFFKYFRGFGFDKQSYFVELHYARYSMEVLRDFFIFHVNHPSTYGKEKESTREVNLVCVKFFIEHLAKEYGAGHLGNGHEVPGWNKWVDKGRKQEEEEKDGEKITPISDI
;
A
#
# COMPACT_ATOMS: atom_id res chain seq x y z
N GLU A 1 28.89 -2.44 9.09
CA GLU A 1 28.44 -2.46 10.49
C GLU A 1 26.93 -2.53 10.48
N ASP A 2 26.36 -3.57 11.09
CA ASP A 2 24.90 -3.68 11.21
C ASP A 2 24.42 -2.57 12.13
N VAL A 3 23.65 -1.62 11.58
CA VAL A 3 22.99 -0.60 12.37
C VAL A 3 21.95 -1.30 13.24
N LYS A 4 22.34 -1.63 14.47
CA LYS A 4 21.41 -2.10 15.50
C LYS A 4 20.59 -0.90 15.96
N ILE A 5 19.47 -0.65 15.30
CA ILE A 5 18.41 0.22 15.82
C ILE A 5 17.67 -0.57 16.92
N GLN A 6 18.37 -0.90 18.00
CA GLN A 6 17.77 -1.51 19.19
C GLN A 6 17.16 -0.39 20.01
N HIS A 7 15.89 -0.08 19.73
CA HIS A 7 15.12 0.84 20.57
C HIS A 7 14.17 0.01 21.45
N PRO A 8 14.20 0.14 22.78
CA PRO A 8 13.33 -0.62 23.70
C PRO A 8 11.82 -0.35 23.54
N LEU A 9 11.43 0.49 22.56
CA LEU A 9 10.05 0.81 22.23
C LEU A 9 9.56 0.12 20.94
N TYR A 10 10.44 -0.57 20.21
CA TYR A 10 10.10 -1.16 18.91
C TYR A 10 9.95 -2.68 19.04
N PRO A 11 8.88 -3.27 18.46
CA PRO A 11 8.76 -4.71 18.42
C PRO A 11 9.86 -5.29 17.51
N GLU A 12 10.62 -6.26 18.02
CA GLU A 12 11.65 -6.97 17.26
C GLU A 12 11.12 -8.30 16.70
N THR A 13 10.11 -8.87 17.36
CA THR A 13 9.50 -10.14 16.96
C THR A 13 8.01 -9.99 16.74
N ARG A 14 7.45 -10.91 15.96
CA ARG A 14 6.00 -11.03 15.77
C ARG A 14 5.29 -11.18 17.11
N GLU A 15 5.83 -11.96 18.01
CA GLU A 15 5.27 -12.23 19.33
C GLU A 15 5.21 -10.94 20.16
N MET A 16 6.28 -10.13 20.14
CA MET A 16 6.28 -8.80 20.75
C MET A 16 5.23 -7.89 20.12
N ALA A 17 5.14 -7.85 18.78
CA ALA A 17 4.14 -7.04 18.08
C ALA A 17 2.69 -7.44 18.46
N ILE A 18 2.41 -8.74 18.59
CA ILE A 18 1.09 -9.25 19.01
C ILE A 18 0.81 -8.88 20.48
N GLN A 19 1.80 -9.03 21.37
CA GLN A 19 1.65 -8.67 22.78
C GLN A 19 1.39 -7.17 22.96
N MET A 20 2.16 -6.31 22.27
CA MET A 20 2.00 -4.85 22.27
C MET A 20 0.66 -4.41 21.67
N ASN A 21 0.04 -5.23 20.82
CA ASN A 21 -1.30 -4.98 20.30
C ASN A 21 -2.41 -5.25 21.33
N SER A 22 -2.08 -5.85 22.49
CA SER A 22 -3.06 -6.42 23.45
C SER A 22 -3.02 -5.83 24.87
N LYS A 23 -2.15 -4.86 25.20
CA LYS A 23 -2.01 -4.31 26.57
C LYS A 23 -2.03 -2.77 26.64
N VAL A 24 -2.70 -2.29 27.71
CA VAL A 24 -3.21 -0.92 27.98
C VAL A 24 -2.33 -0.16 28.99
N GLU A 25 -1.04 -0.47 29.14
CA GLU A 25 -0.16 0.32 30.01
C GLU A 25 0.94 0.99 29.19
N ASN A 26 0.64 2.22 28.76
CA ASN A 26 1.52 3.22 28.11
C ASN A 26 2.29 2.83 26.83
N ARG A 27 2.03 1.67 26.21
CA ARG A 27 2.79 1.17 25.03
C ARG A 27 1.93 0.39 24.03
N THR A 28 0.94 1.05 23.44
CA THR A 28 -0.03 0.41 22.54
C THR A 28 0.44 0.46 21.09
N LEU A 29 0.72 -0.71 20.48
CA LEU A 29 0.87 -0.80 19.02
C LEU A 29 -0.51 -0.87 18.39
N ASN A 30 -0.95 0.24 17.81
CA ASN A 30 -2.25 0.32 17.16
C ASN A 30 -2.23 -0.40 15.82
N VAL A 31 -3.33 -1.13 15.55
CA VAL A 31 -3.62 -1.64 14.22
C VAL A 31 -3.75 -0.45 13.28
N PHE A 32 -3.00 -0.45 12.19
CA PHE A 32 -3.09 0.63 11.21
C PHE A 32 -4.54 0.75 10.69
N ARG A 33 -5.08 1.96 10.77
CA ARG A 33 -6.40 2.33 10.24
C ARG A 33 -6.20 3.60 9.40
N HIS A 34 -6.69 3.57 8.17
CA HIS A 34 -6.64 4.71 7.25
C HIS A 34 -8.03 5.00 6.72
N ALA A 35 -8.31 6.27 6.42
CA ALA A 35 -9.59 6.69 5.83
C ALA A 35 -9.89 5.92 4.53
N TYR A 36 -8.89 5.77 3.67
CA TYR A 36 -8.95 4.89 2.50
C TYR A 36 -8.67 3.41 2.83
N ALA A 37 -9.68 2.75 3.39
CA ALA A 37 -9.60 1.32 3.72
C ALA A 37 -9.31 0.41 2.51
N PRO A 38 -9.89 0.60 1.30
CA PRO A 38 -9.64 -0.31 0.18
C PRO A 38 -8.16 -0.43 -0.20
N GLY A 39 -7.43 0.69 -0.18
CA GLY A 39 -6.01 0.69 -0.55
C GLY A 39 -5.05 0.40 0.58
N HIS A 40 -5.31 0.95 1.77
CA HIS A 40 -4.36 0.91 2.88
C HIS A 40 -4.78 -0.04 4.02
N ARG A 41 -5.76 -0.92 3.80
CA ARG A 41 -6.13 -1.92 4.81
C ARG A 41 -5.01 -2.93 5.06
N SER A 42 -5.12 -3.61 6.19
CA SER A 42 -4.36 -4.83 6.42
C SER A 42 -4.77 -5.95 5.47
N THR A 43 -3.82 -6.82 5.13
CA THR A 43 -4.10 -8.03 4.35
C THR A 43 -5.10 -8.94 5.07
N ASN A 44 -4.70 -9.45 6.26
CA ASN A 44 -5.54 -10.27 7.13
C ASN A 44 -4.89 -10.41 8.52
N TYR A 45 -5.06 -9.42 9.40
CA TYR A 45 -4.50 -9.51 10.75
C TYR A 45 -4.99 -10.73 11.55
N PRO A 46 -6.29 -11.11 11.55
CA PRO A 46 -6.74 -12.31 12.26
C PRO A 46 -5.99 -13.59 11.85
N LYS A 47 -5.82 -13.82 10.55
CA LYS A 47 -5.07 -14.97 10.03
C LYS A 47 -3.59 -14.88 10.39
N TRP A 48 -2.99 -13.69 10.27
CA TRP A 48 -1.58 -13.49 10.62
C TRP A 48 -1.32 -13.75 12.11
N ARG A 49 -2.18 -13.26 13.02
CA ARG A 49 -2.05 -13.50 14.48
C ARG A 49 -2.24 -14.97 14.88
N SER A 50 -3.18 -15.66 14.24
CA SER A 50 -3.51 -17.06 14.57
C SER A 50 -2.63 -18.10 13.87
N ASN A 51 -1.84 -17.71 12.87
CA ASN A 51 -0.95 -18.63 12.16
C ASN A 51 0.26 -19.05 13.01
N LEU A 52 0.20 -20.24 13.60
CA LEU A 52 1.29 -20.79 14.42
C LEU A 52 2.23 -21.72 13.64
N LYS A 53 1.77 -22.30 12.52
CA LYS A 53 2.45 -23.45 11.88
C LYS A 53 3.12 -23.11 10.54
N ALA A 54 2.45 -22.38 9.66
CA ALA A 54 2.96 -22.15 8.31
C ALA A 54 3.91 -20.95 8.29
N LEU A 55 5.13 -21.11 7.74
CA LEU A 55 6.11 -20.02 7.60
C LEU A 55 5.61 -18.89 6.67
N HIS A 56 4.76 -19.22 5.71
CA HIS A 56 4.12 -18.30 4.80
C HIS A 56 2.73 -18.82 4.39
N TYR A 57 1.89 -17.96 3.82
CA TYR A 57 0.64 -18.39 3.19
C TYR A 57 0.26 -17.52 1.99
N PRO A 58 -0.33 -18.10 0.94
CA PRO A 58 -0.73 -17.34 -0.24
C PRO A 58 -1.92 -16.44 0.06
N ILE A 59 -1.94 -15.30 -0.64
CA ILE A 59 -3.06 -14.36 -0.66
C ILE A 59 -3.50 -14.12 -2.09
N LYS A 60 -4.80 -13.89 -2.27
CA LYS A 60 -5.31 -13.35 -3.53
C LYS A 60 -5.42 -11.84 -3.37
N VAL A 61 -4.58 -11.11 -4.08
CA VAL A 61 -4.75 -9.66 -4.23
C VAL A 61 -5.79 -9.44 -5.32
N GLN A 62 -7.03 -9.27 -4.89
CA GLN A 62 -8.18 -9.12 -5.80
C GLN A 62 -8.66 -7.66 -5.89
N GLU A 63 -8.26 -6.82 -4.94
CA GLU A 63 -8.75 -5.45 -4.84
C GLU A 63 -7.80 -4.49 -5.55
N TYR A 64 -8.35 -3.79 -6.53
CA TYR A 64 -7.70 -2.68 -7.18
C TYR A 64 -7.46 -1.54 -6.17
N GLY A 65 -6.25 -0.97 -6.19
CA GLY A 65 -5.82 0.07 -5.27
C GLY A 65 -5.23 -0.46 -3.97
N TYR A 66 -5.26 -1.76 -3.72
CA TYR A 66 -4.61 -2.38 -2.56
C TYR A 66 -3.08 -2.25 -2.67
N GLU A 67 -2.47 -1.58 -1.70
CA GLU A 67 -1.03 -1.24 -1.68
C GLU A 67 -0.34 -1.87 -0.46
N PRO A 68 -0.06 -3.18 -0.46
CA PRO A 68 0.67 -3.82 0.63
C PRO A 68 2.15 -3.42 0.61
N TYR A 69 2.80 -3.47 1.76
CA TYR A 69 4.26 -3.52 1.77
C TYR A 69 4.71 -4.91 1.34
N ILE A 70 5.64 -4.98 0.37
CA ILE A 70 6.18 -6.23 -0.13
C ILE A 70 7.71 -6.27 -0.05
N ILE A 71 8.24 -7.49 0.04
CA ILE A 71 9.68 -7.76 -0.10
C ILE A 71 9.79 -8.70 -1.30
N GLY A 72 10.71 -8.41 -2.21
CA GLY A 72 10.94 -9.22 -3.42
C GLY A 72 12.42 -9.26 -3.80
N ALA A 73 12.81 -10.29 -4.53
CA ALA A 73 14.18 -10.41 -5.05
C ALA A 73 14.40 -9.35 -6.14
N MET A 74 15.45 -8.54 -6.01
CA MET A 74 15.72 -7.41 -6.91
C MET A 74 15.94 -7.84 -8.37
N LYS A 75 16.55 -9.00 -8.58
CA LYS A 75 16.88 -9.53 -9.92
C LYS A 75 15.63 -9.76 -10.78
N ASP A 76 14.57 -10.23 -10.14
CA ASP A 76 13.32 -10.61 -10.81
C ASP A 76 12.19 -9.66 -10.45
N SER A 77 12.47 -8.48 -9.91
CA SER A 77 11.44 -7.48 -9.58
C SER A 77 11.16 -6.60 -10.79
N LYS A 78 9.89 -6.29 -11.01
CA LYS A 78 9.52 -5.18 -11.92
C LYS A 78 10.06 -3.86 -11.35
N ARG A 79 10.27 -2.89 -12.23
CA ARG A 79 10.64 -1.53 -11.85
C ARG A 79 9.39 -0.67 -11.89
N PHE A 80 9.34 0.36 -11.05
CA PHE A 80 8.27 1.36 -11.12
C PHE A 80 8.20 1.99 -12.52
N PHE A 81 6.97 2.21 -12.99
CA PHE A 81 6.75 2.90 -14.25
C PHE A 81 7.21 4.36 -14.14
N LYS A 82 8.22 4.72 -14.93
CA LYS A 82 9.03 5.93 -14.76
C LYS A 82 8.29 7.28 -14.96
N TYR A 83 7.07 7.26 -15.49
CA TYR A 83 6.36 8.47 -15.88
C TYR A 83 5.42 8.99 -14.81
N PHE A 84 4.96 8.14 -13.89
CA PHE A 84 4.12 8.60 -12.79
C PHE A 84 4.93 9.44 -11.80
N ARG A 85 4.31 10.51 -11.30
CA ARG A 85 4.86 11.39 -10.28
C ARG A 85 3.94 11.32 -9.06
N GLY A 86 4.30 10.56 -8.05
CA GLY A 86 3.59 10.52 -6.77
C GLY A 86 2.08 10.20 -6.85
N PHE A 87 1.33 10.67 -5.85
CA PHE A 87 -0.12 10.41 -5.67
C PHE A 87 -0.52 8.92 -5.65
N GLY A 88 0.43 8.03 -5.33
CA GLY A 88 0.19 6.59 -5.29
C GLY A 88 0.05 5.92 -6.67
N PHE A 89 0.05 6.68 -7.77
CA PHE A 89 -0.01 6.10 -9.11
C PHE A 89 1.22 5.24 -9.43
N ASP A 90 2.39 5.65 -8.93
CA ASP A 90 3.62 4.88 -8.98
C ASP A 90 3.45 3.52 -8.29
N LYS A 91 2.94 3.51 -7.06
CA LYS A 91 2.70 2.29 -6.29
C LYS A 91 1.63 1.40 -6.91
N GLN A 92 0.51 1.96 -7.33
CA GLN A 92 -0.59 1.18 -7.90
C GLN A 92 -0.24 0.58 -9.25
N SER A 93 0.38 1.37 -10.14
CA SER A 93 0.83 0.86 -11.44
C SER A 93 1.80 -0.30 -11.28
N TYR A 94 2.68 -0.24 -10.29
CA TYR A 94 3.57 -1.34 -9.96
C TYR A 94 2.79 -2.62 -9.56
N PHE A 95 1.80 -2.53 -8.67
CA PHE A 95 0.99 -3.70 -8.30
C PHE A 95 0.13 -4.25 -9.45
N VAL A 96 -0.38 -3.37 -10.31
CA VAL A 96 -1.08 -3.77 -11.54
C VAL A 96 -0.12 -4.54 -12.43
N GLU A 97 1.10 -4.04 -12.67
CA GLU A 97 2.07 -4.72 -13.51
C GLU A 97 2.47 -6.10 -12.95
N LEU A 98 2.65 -6.22 -11.62
CA LEU A 98 2.90 -7.51 -10.97
C LEU A 98 1.77 -8.52 -11.23
N HIS A 99 0.51 -8.06 -11.25
CA HIS A 99 -0.63 -8.91 -11.59
C HIS A 99 -0.54 -9.44 -13.03
N TYR A 100 -0.28 -8.56 -14.01
CA TYR A 100 -0.12 -8.96 -15.42
C TYR A 100 1.09 -9.88 -15.63
N ALA A 101 2.17 -9.65 -14.87
CA ALA A 101 3.35 -10.48 -14.88
C ALA A 101 3.20 -11.79 -14.07
N ARG A 102 1.99 -12.10 -13.58
CA ARG A 102 1.63 -13.37 -12.90
C ARG A 102 2.38 -13.63 -11.59
N TYR A 103 2.74 -12.58 -10.86
CA TYR A 103 3.31 -12.76 -9.52
C TYR A 103 2.24 -13.28 -8.57
N SER A 104 2.63 -14.28 -7.78
CA SER A 104 1.90 -14.68 -6.57
C SER A 104 2.40 -13.88 -5.37
N MET A 105 1.51 -13.53 -4.46
CA MET A 105 1.87 -12.89 -3.20
C MET A 105 1.59 -13.82 -2.04
N GLU A 106 2.50 -13.78 -1.07
CA GLU A 106 2.39 -14.56 0.15
C GLU A 106 2.70 -13.67 1.35
N VAL A 107 2.00 -13.92 2.45
CA VAL A 107 2.33 -13.27 3.72
C VAL A 107 3.33 -14.15 4.44
N LEU A 108 4.48 -13.56 4.80
CA LEU A 108 5.46 -14.20 5.66
C LEU A 108 4.99 -14.12 7.11
N ARG A 109 4.99 -15.25 7.82
CA ARG A 109 4.49 -15.33 9.20
C ARG A 109 5.29 -14.42 10.12
N ASP A 110 6.62 -14.51 10.09
CA ASP A 110 7.47 -13.90 11.12
C ASP A 110 7.90 -12.47 10.81
N PHE A 111 7.49 -11.92 9.66
CA PHE A 111 7.82 -10.57 9.25
C PHE A 111 6.61 -9.65 9.42
N PHE A 112 6.89 -8.42 9.84
CA PHE A 112 5.92 -7.36 9.99
C PHE A 112 6.59 -6.01 9.77
N ILE A 113 5.77 -5.00 9.52
CA ILE A 113 6.20 -3.61 9.45
C ILE A 113 5.36 -2.83 10.43
N PHE A 114 6.00 -1.94 11.17
CA PHE A 114 5.34 -0.91 11.94
C PHE A 114 5.82 0.44 11.44
N HIS A 115 4.94 1.44 11.50
CA HIS A 115 5.24 2.80 11.12
C HIS A 115 5.27 3.65 12.39
N VAL A 116 6.35 4.41 12.57
CA VAL A 116 6.42 5.43 13.62
C VAL A 116 5.81 6.70 13.04
N ASN A 117 4.72 7.17 13.64
CA ASN A 117 4.08 8.40 13.21
C ASN A 117 5.08 9.55 13.20
N HIS A 118 5.12 10.29 12.10
CA HIS A 118 5.97 11.47 11.94
C HIS A 118 5.17 12.56 11.21
N PRO A 119 5.57 13.84 11.34
CA PRO A 119 4.98 14.92 10.56
C PRO A 119 5.09 14.65 9.06
N SER A 120 4.07 15.03 8.30
CA SER A 120 4.14 14.94 6.84
C SER A 120 5.21 15.88 6.30
N THR A 121 6.06 15.38 5.42
CA THR A 121 7.06 16.17 4.69
C THR A 121 6.57 16.63 3.32
N TYR A 122 5.32 16.31 2.94
CA TYR A 122 4.76 16.66 1.63
C TYR A 122 4.16 18.07 1.63
N GLY A 123 4.54 18.89 0.64
CA GLY A 123 3.91 20.18 0.33
C GLY A 123 2.54 20.02 -0.34
N LYS A 124 1.75 21.11 -0.40
CA LYS A 124 0.36 21.15 -0.92
C LYS A 124 0.23 21.08 -2.46
N GLU A 125 1.23 20.59 -3.19
CA GLU A 125 1.17 20.51 -4.67
C GLU A 125 0.43 19.24 -5.14
N LYS A 126 -0.88 19.17 -4.84
CA LYS A 126 -1.65 17.95 -5.08
C LYS A 126 -2.32 17.84 -6.45
N GLU A 127 -2.75 18.96 -7.00
CA GLU A 127 -3.70 18.94 -8.13
C GLU A 127 -3.00 18.83 -9.49
N SER A 128 -1.93 19.61 -9.72
CA SER A 128 -1.17 19.61 -10.98
C SER A 128 -0.52 18.25 -11.29
N THR A 129 -0.07 17.55 -10.25
CA THR A 129 0.58 16.24 -10.38
C THR A 129 -0.42 15.15 -10.81
N ARG A 130 -1.68 15.26 -10.40
CA ARG A 130 -2.74 14.31 -10.76
C ARG A 130 -3.09 14.39 -12.25
N GLU A 131 -3.22 15.60 -12.80
CA GLU A 131 -3.51 15.80 -14.23
C GLU A 131 -2.39 15.23 -15.11
N VAL A 132 -1.13 15.45 -14.72
CA VAL A 132 0.03 14.85 -15.38
C VAL A 132 -0.05 13.32 -15.33
N ASN A 133 -0.36 12.75 -14.17
CA ASN A 133 -0.48 11.30 -14.02
C ASN A 133 -1.60 10.72 -14.89
N LEU A 134 -2.73 11.41 -15.07
CA LEU A 134 -3.80 10.97 -15.97
C LEU A 134 -3.34 10.80 -17.42
N VAL A 135 -2.44 11.67 -17.89
CA VAL A 135 -1.81 11.51 -19.22
C VAL A 135 -0.88 10.30 -19.21
N CYS A 136 -0.11 10.10 -18.14
CA CYS A 136 0.81 8.96 -17.98
C CYS A 136 0.11 7.59 -18.02
N VAL A 137 -1.17 7.53 -17.64
CA VAL A 137 -1.97 6.30 -17.70
C VAL A 137 -2.00 5.71 -19.09
N LYS A 138 -2.20 6.53 -20.12
CA LYS A 138 -2.30 6.03 -21.50
C LYS A 138 -1.02 5.28 -21.90
N PHE A 139 0.13 5.88 -21.59
CA PHE A 139 1.43 5.26 -21.81
C PHE A 139 1.64 4.00 -20.98
N PHE A 140 1.09 3.95 -19.76
CA PHE A 140 1.15 2.74 -18.93
C PHE A 140 0.32 1.60 -19.51
N ILE A 141 -0.89 1.89 -20.02
CA ILE A 141 -1.74 0.89 -20.69
C ILE A 141 -1.06 0.36 -21.95
N GLU A 142 -0.49 1.24 -22.76
CA GLU A 142 0.28 0.86 -23.95
C GLU A 142 1.50 0.00 -23.59
N HIS A 143 2.21 0.34 -22.51
CA HIS A 143 3.30 -0.47 -21.96
C HIS A 143 2.82 -1.87 -21.59
N LEU A 144 1.73 -1.99 -20.82
CA LEU A 144 1.18 -3.31 -20.46
C LEU A 144 0.75 -4.11 -21.68
N ALA A 145 0.13 -3.48 -22.67
CA ALA A 145 -0.30 -4.13 -23.92
C ALA A 145 0.89 -4.70 -24.69
N LYS A 146 1.99 -3.93 -24.75
CA LYS A 146 3.21 -4.30 -25.45
C LYS A 146 3.96 -5.44 -24.74
N GLU A 147 4.08 -5.37 -23.41
CA GLU A 147 4.87 -6.32 -22.62
C GLU A 147 4.13 -7.64 -22.37
N TYR A 148 2.80 -7.60 -22.14
CA TYR A 148 2.02 -8.78 -21.72
C TYR A 148 0.97 -9.22 -22.75
N GLY A 149 0.86 -8.48 -23.86
CA GLY A 149 -0.09 -8.75 -24.96
C GLY A 149 -1.48 -8.19 -24.71
N ALA A 150 -2.07 -7.60 -25.77
CA ALA A 150 -3.39 -6.96 -25.71
C ALA A 150 -4.54 -7.87 -25.27
N GLY A 151 -4.42 -9.20 -25.51
CA GLY A 151 -5.43 -10.18 -25.11
C GLY A 151 -5.62 -10.30 -23.58
N HIS A 152 -4.65 -9.84 -22.79
CA HIS A 152 -4.76 -9.83 -21.32
C HIS A 152 -5.51 -8.60 -20.78
N LEU A 153 -5.68 -7.54 -21.57
CA LEU A 153 -6.25 -6.25 -21.12
C LEU A 153 -7.79 -6.19 -21.15
N GLY A 154 -8.47 -7.30 -21.47
CA GLY A 154 -9.92 -7.30 -21.69
C GLY A 154 -10.33 -6.56 -22.98
N ASN A 155 -11.59 -6.73 -23.40
CA ASN A 155 -12.11 -6.12 -24.63
C ASN A 155 -12.20 -4.60 -24.47
N GLY A 156 -11.11 -3.90 -24.79
CA GLY A 156 -11.07 -2.47 -25.02
C GLY A 156 -10.30 -1.70 -23.97
N HIS A 157 -8.96 -1.78 -23.96
CA HIS A 157 -8.08 -0.75 -23.35
C HIS A 157 -8.44 -0.33 -21.90
N GLU A 158 -9.19 -1.16 -21.18
CA GLU A 158 -9.68 -0.89 -19.83
C GLU A 158 -8.89 -1.76 -18.88
N VAL A 159 -7.93 -1.17 -18.17
CA VAL A 159 -7.33 -1.82 -17.02
C VAL A 159 -8.45 -1.93 -15.96
N PRO A 160 -8.89 -3.14 -15.58
CA PRO A 160 -10.04 -3.30 -14.70
C PRO A 160 -9.85 -2.52 -13.39
N GLY A 161 -10.77 -1.60 -13.10
CA GLY A 161 -10.74 -0.78 -11.88
C GLY A 161 -10.11 0.61 -12.03
N TRP A 162 -9.40 0.89 -13.12
CA TRP A 162 -8.70 2.17 -13.31
C TRP A 162 -9.66 3.36 -13.49
N ASN A 163 -10.68 3.23 -14.36
CA ASN A 163 -11.70 4.28 -14.58
C ASN A 163 -12.49 4.61 -13.30
N LYS A 164 -12.76 3.59 -12.46
CA LYS A 164 -13.42 3.77 -11.16
C LYS A 164 -12.55 4.56 -10.16
N TRP A 165 -11.23 4.56 -10.32
CA TRP A 165 -10.29 5.23 -9.42
C TRP A 165 -10.15 6.72 -9.75
N VAL A 166 -10.09 7.08 -11.04
CA VAL A 166 -10.16 8.49 -11.48
C VAL A 166 -11.40 9.18 -10.91
N ASP A 167 -12.51 8.43 -10.87
CA ASP A 167 -13.81 8.91 -10.36
C ASP A 167 -13.92 8.88 -8.83
N LYS A 168 -13.32 7.91 -8.15
CA LYS A 168 -13.36 7.79 -6.67
C LYS A 168 -12.38 8.70 -5.95
N GLY A 169 -11.17 8.92 -6.49
CA GLY A 169 -10.21 9.87 -5.92
C GLY A 169 -10.78 11.29 -5.83
N ARG A 170 -11.67 11.65 -6.76
CA ARG A 170 -12.40 12.92 -6.80
C ARG A 170 -13.29 13.15 -5.57
N LYS A 171 -13.96 12.11 -5.07
CA LYS A 171 -14.85 12.21 -3.90
C LYS A 171 -14.09 12.18 -2.57
N GLN A 172 -12.95 11.50 -2.52
CA GLN A 172 -12.13 11.36 -1.31
C GLN A 172 -11.43 12.67 -0.92
N GLU A 173 -11.04 13.51 -1.88
CA GLU A 173 -10.42 14.82 -1.60
C GLU A 173 -11.42 15.85 -1.07
N GLU A 174 -12.71 15.75 -1.42
CA GLU A 174 -13.77 16.58 -0.86
C GLU A 174 -13.99 16.24 0.63
N GLU A 175 -13.96 14.94 0.98
CA GLU A 175 -14.12 14.46 2.36
C GLU A 175 -12.87 14.68 3.24
N GLU A 176 -11.64 14.55 2.70
CA GLU A 176 -10.40 14.84 3.44
C GLU A 176 -10.20 16.36 3.68
N LYS A 177 -10.67 17.23 2.78
CA LYS A 177 -10.70 18.69 3.00
C LYS A 177 -11.66 19.11 4.12
N ASP A 178 -12.77 18.38 4.30
CA ASP A 178 -13.74 18.64 5.37
C ASP A 178 -13.33 17.98 6.71
N GLY A 179 -12.55 16.89 6.66
CA GLY A 179 -12.08 16.13 7.83
C GLY A 179 -10.82 16.67 8.52
N GLU A 180 -10.12 17.66 7.94
CA GLU A 180 -8.88 18.24 8.48
C GLU A 180 -9.10 19.24 9.64
N LYS A 181 -10.21 19.11 10.40
CA LYS A 181 -10.28 19.65 11.77
C LYS A 181 -9.63 18.66 12.74
N ILE A 182 -8.29 18.65 12.72
CA ILE A 182 -7.48 17.99 13.74
C ILE A 182 -7.73 18.76 15.05
N THR A 183 -8.40 18.13 16.02
CA THR A 183 -8.42 18.63 17.40
C THR A 183 -6.97 18.72 17.88
N PRO A 184 -6.49 19.88 18.37
CA PRO A 184 -5.15 19.99 18.90
C PRO A 184 -4.97 18.97 20.03
N ILE A 185 -3.83 18.28 20.05
CA ILE A 185 -3.37 17.58 21.25
C ILE A 185 -2.94 18.67 22.23
N SER A 186 -3.91 19.17 22.98
CA SER A 186 -3.71 19.71 24.32
C SER A 186 -4.27 18.69 25.30
N ASP A 187 -3.38 18.22 26.17
CA ASP A 187 -3.65 17.49 27.43
C ASP A 187 -4.10 16.02 27.30
N ILE A 188 -3.13 15.11 27.53
CA ILE A 188 -3.11 14.02 28.54
C ILE A 188 -1.80 13.25 28.39
#